data_AF-A0A813DDS5-F1
#
_entry.id   AF-A0A813DDS5-F1
#
_cell.length_a   1.000
_cell.length_b   1.000
_cell.length_c   1.000
_cell.angle_alpha   90.00
_cell.angle_beta   90.00
_cell.angle_gamma   90.00
#
_symmetry.space_group_name_H-M   'P 1'
#
loop_
_entity.id
_entity.type
_entity.pdbx_description
1 polymer ?
#
loop_
_entity_poly.entity_id
_entity_poly.type
_entity_poly.pdbx_seq_one_letter_code
_entity_poly.pdbx_strand_id
1 'polypeptide(L)'
;MSMDRLVELFLQSARPEGFTGMVPDLDDEALDRGMETVEKMLTSQDAAAMVGTPDATFVCLGMAMEEKPKLHPAAIRCYEKALEFISGRGARARQSEANGGWERCVVLQQLGAICMRAKRFKEADRRLSECAEACASARGHPREAVLFSGSFGTQQTRLEFGVMVEKLRAKTANELGDLRRAHGHIAEATRLDALASGDAVERQAALG
;
A
#
# COMPACT_ATOMS: atom_id res chain seq x y z
N MET A 1 15.01 15.54 4.72
CA MET A 1 14.08 15.59 5.86
C MET A 1 13.88 14.16 6.36
N SER A 2 14.03 13.87 7.67
CA SER A 2 13.80 12.51 8.19
C SER A 2 12.31 12.17 8.17
N MET A 3 11.97 10.88 8.07
CA MET A 3 10.57 10.44 8.11
C MET A 3 9.88 10.79 9.42
N ASP A 4 10.61 10.72 10.54
CA ASP A 4 10.09 11.14 11.84
C ASP A 4 9.66 12.61 11.84
N ARG A 5 10.43 13.47 11.16
CA ARG A 5 10.09 14.88 11.05
C ARG A 5 8.82 15.10 10.24
N LEU A 6 8.58 14.30 9.20
CA LEU A 6 7.36 14.38 8.41
C LEU A 6 6.14 13.92 9.21
N VAL A 7 6.28 12.84 10.00
CA VAL A 7 5.23 12.39 10.93
C VAL A 7 4.95 13.47 11.98
N GLU A 8 5.97 14.11 12.55
CA GLU A 8 5.80 15.22 13.48
C GLU A 8 5.04 16.38 12.86
N LEU A 9 5.41 16.80 11.64
CA LEU A 9 4.72 17.87 10.91
C LEU A 9 3.25 17.53 10.64
N PHE A 10 2.97 16.29 10.24
CA PHE A 10 1.60 15.81 10.07
C PHE A 10 0.82 15.91 11.40
N LEU A 11 1.38 15.41 12.49
CA LEU A 11 0.73 15.41 13.81
C LEU A 11 0.57 16.82 14.36
N GLN A 12 1.49 17.74 14.07
CA GLN A 12 1.35 19.16 14.42
C GLN A 12 0.20 19.82 13.64
N SER A 13 0.09 19.51 12.35
CA SER A 13 -0.94 20.07 11.47
C SER A 13 -2.34 19.50 11.74
N ALA A 14 -2.42 18.26 12.23
CA ALA A 14 -3.68 17.62 12.59
C ALA A 14 -4.28 18.19 13.90
N ARG A 15 -3.46 18.76 14.78
CA ARG A 15 -3.92 19.28 16.08
C ARG A 15 -4.74 20.55 15.93
N PRO A 16 -5.85 20.70 16.67
CA PRO A 16 -6.52 21.99 16.85
C PRO A 16 -5.58 23.00 17.53
N GLU A 17 -5.75 24.29 17.21
CA GLU A 17 -5.00 25.36 17.87
C GLU A 17 -5.17 25.30 19.40
N GLY A 18 -4.06 25.35 20.15
CA GLY A 18 -4.06 25.36 21.62
C GLY A 18 -3.95 24.00 22.32
N PHE A 19 -3.86 22.88 21.58
CA PHE A 19 -3.74 21.56 22.21
C PHE A 19 -2.29 21.18 22.60
N THR A 20 -1.99 21.16 23.90
CA THR A 20 -0.66 20.82 24.46
C THR A 20 -0.52 19.37 24.95
N GLY A 21 -1.55 18.54 24.78
CA GLY A 21 -1.59 17.17 25.30
C GLY A 21 -0.76 16.12 24.53
N MET A 22 -0.64 14.91 25.13
CA MET A 22 -0.17 13.69 24.45
C MET A 22 -1.05 13.39 23.23
N VAL A 23 -0.48 12.70 22.23
CA VAL A 23 -1.07 12.43 20.90
C VAL A 23 -2.58 12.17 21.01
N PRO A 24 -3.43 13.11 20.55
CA PRO A 24 -4.87 12.96 20.65
C PRO A 24 -5.33 11.80 19.79
N ASP A 25 -6.44 11.17 20.17
CA ASP A 25 -7.19 10.35 19.21
C ASP A 25 -7.57 11.30 18.07
N LEU A 26 -7.04 11.03 16.88
CA LEU A 26 -7.25 11.85 15.71
C LEU A 26 -8.64 11.51 15.16
N ASP A 27 -9.57 12.45 15.24
CA ASP A 27 -10.83 12.37 14.52
C ASP A 27 -10.61 12.57 13.01
N ASP A 28 -11.66 12.29 12.22
CA ASP A 28 -11.58 12.38 10.76
C ASP A 28 -11.21 13.81 10.30
N GLU A 29 -11.67 14.83 11.02
CA GLU A 29 -11.36 16.24 10.69
C GLU A 29 -9.88 16.57 10.92
N ALA A 30 -9.29 16.11 12.03
CA ALA A 30 -7.87 16.24 12.31
C ALA A 30 -7.01 15.52 11.27
N LEU A 31 -7.42 14.31 10.87
CA LEU A 31 -6.74 13.57 9.81
C LEU A 31 -6.79 14.33 8.49
N ASP A 32 -7.96 14.85 8.10
CA ASP A 32 -8.12 15.60 6.86
C ASP A 32 -7.27 16.87 6.83
N ARG A 33 -7.22 17.64 7.93
CA ARG A 33 -6.31 18.81 8.05
C ARG A 33 -4.84 18.44 7.90
N GLY A 34 -4.41 17.35 8.54
CA GLY A 34 -3.05 16.84 8.44
C GLY A 34 -2.70 16.44 6.99
N MET A 35 -3.60 15.71 6.34
CA MET A 35 -3.46 15.26 4.95
C MET A 35 -3.39 16.44 3.97
N GLU A 36 -4.30 17.40 4.10
CA GLU A 36 -4.30 18.61 3.27
C GLU A 36 -3.02 19.42 3.42
N THR A 37 -2.48 19.52 4.64
CA THR A 37 -1.26 20.28 4.88
C THR A 37 -0.06 19.62 4.20
N VAL A 38 0.07 18.29 4.32
CA VAL A 38 1.11 17.53 3.62
C VAL A 38 0.92 17.64 2.10
N GLU A 39 -0.30 17.54 1.59
CA GLU A 39 -0.59 17.68 0.15
C GLU A 39 -0.23 19.08 -0.38
N LYS A 40 -0.61 20.15 0.32
CA LYS A 40 -0.25 21.54 -0.02
C LYS A 40 1.28 21.73 -0.04
N MET A 41 1.96 21.15 0.94
CA MET A 41 3.43 21.17 0.97
C MET A 41 4.02 20.47 -0.25
N LEU A 42 3.55 19.26 -0.60
CA LEU A 42 4.05 18.48 -1.73
C LEU A 42 3.70 19.05 -3.10
N THR A 43 2.65 19.86 -3.20
CA THR A 43 2.21 20.50 -4.45
C THR A 43 2.74 21.92 -4.63
N SER A 44 3.47 22.46 -3.65
CA SER A 44 4.16 23.74 -3.79
C SER A 44 5.27 23.67 -4.84
N GLN A 45 5.50 24.77 -5.56
CA GLN A 45 6.54 24.83 -6.60
C GLN A 45 7.94 24.54 -6.04
N ASP A 46 8.20 24.95 -4.80
CA ASP A 46 9.48 24.72 -4.12
C ASP A 46 9.69 23.25 -3.75
N ALA A 47 8.63 22.51 -3.41
CA ALA A 47 8.72 21.09 -3.07
C ALA A 47 8.90 20.19 -4.30
N ALA A 48 8.36 20.58 -5.45
CA ALA A 48 8.43 19.78 -6.69
C ALA A 48 9.89 19.53 -7.16
N ALA A 49 10.84 20.38 -6.76
CA ALA A 49 12.26 20.22 -7.07
C ALA A 49 13.05 19.43 -6.01
N MET A 50 12.52 19.27 -4.80
CA MET A 50 13.26 18.73 -3.65
C MET A 50 12.69 17.44 -3.07
N VAL A 51 11.42 17.15 -3.31
CA VAL A 51 10.72 16.01 -2.70
C VAL A 51 10.41 14.96 -3.77
N GLY A 52 10.45 13.68 -3.40
CA GLY A 52 10.02 12.59 -4.27
C GLY A 52 8.57 12.76 -4.73
N THR A 53 8.07 11.85 -5.57
CA THR A 53 6.70 11.96 -6.06
C THR A 53 5.69 11.95 -4.90
N PRO A 54 4.55 12.68 -4.98
CA PRO A 54 3.62 12.79 -3.86
C PRO A 54 3.15 11.42 -3.33
N ASP A 55 2.89 10.46 -4.21
CA ASP A 55 2.53 9.10 -3.85
C ASP A 55 3.64 8.37 -3.08
N ALA A 56 4.91 8.54 -3.45
CA ALA A 56 6.04 8.00 -2.70
C ALA A 56 6.04 8.51 -1.25
N THR A 57 5.80 9.82 -1.09
CA THR A 57 5.81 10.46 0.22
C THR A 57 4.67 9.97 1.09
N PHE A 58 3.46 9.85 0.53
CA PHE A 58 2.33 9.29 1.27
C PHE A 58 2.53 7.81 1.62
N VAL A 59 3.15 7.01 0.76
CA VAL A 59 3.50 5.62 1.11
C VAL A 59 4.49 5.57 2.27
N CYS A 60 5.58 6.35 2.22
CA CYS A 60 6.53 6.44 3.33
C CYS A 60 5.84 6.88 4.63
N LEU A 61 4.99 7.90 4.55
CA LEU A 61 4.28 8.45 5.71
C LEU A 61 3.33 7.41 6.31
N GLY A 62 2.62 6.68 5.45
CA GLY A 62 1.80 5.53 5.84
C GLY A 62 2.61 4.51 6.63
N MET A 63 3.72 4.03 6.06
CA MET A 63 4.60 3.05 6.71
C MET A 63 5.11 3.51 8.09
N ALA A 64 5.51 4.78 8.21
CA ALA A 64 5.98 5.32 9.49
C ALA A 64 4.85 5.40 10.54
N MET A 65 3.61 5.61 10.12
CA MET A 65 2.45 5.63 11.01
C MET A 65 1.99 4.23 11.42
N GLU A 66 2.21 3.22 10.59
CA GLU A 66 1.81 1.83 10.88
C GLU A 66 2.45 1.24 12.14
N GLU A 67 3.63 1.73 12.52
CA GLU A 67 4.34 1.27 13.72
C GLU A 67 3.60 1.65 15.02
N LYS A 68 2.66 2.59 14.94
CA LYS A 68 1.93 3.15 16.09
C LYS A 68 0.45 2.81 15.96
N PRO A 69 -0.11 1.89 16.79
CA PRO A 69 -1.51 1.48 16.69
C PRO A 69 -2.54 2.61 16.67
N LYS A 70 -2.27 3.69 17.42
CA LYS A 70 -3.13 4.89 17.45
C LYS A 70 -3.17 5.67 16.14
N LEU A 71 -2.19 5.47 15.26
CA LEU A 71 -2.06 6.15 13.97
C LEU A 71 -2.47 5.26 12.79
N HIS A 72 -3.01 4.07 13.03
CA HIS A 72 -3.53 3.22 11.94
C HIS A 72 -4.55 3.95 11.05
N PRO A 73 -5.49 4.77 11.56
CA PRO A 73 -6.39 5.55 10.71
C PRO A 73 -5.62 6.50 9.77
N ALA A 74 -4.60 7.18 10.28
CA ALA A 74 -3.76 8.08 9.49
C ALA A 74 -2.96 7.33 8.42
N ALA A 75 -2.40 6.15 8.76
CA ALA A 75 -1.71 5.29 7.80
C ALA A 75 -2.63 4.85 6.66
N ILE A 76 -3.88 4.47 6.98
CA ILE A 76 -4.90 4.13 5.97
C ILE A 76 -5.15 5.31 5.03
N ARG A 77 -5.37 6.52 5.55
CA ARG A 77 -5.60 7.72 4.74
C ARG A 77 -4.40 8.05 3.85
N CYS A 78 -3.18 7.85 4.34
CA CYS A 78 -1.97 8.01 3.54
C CYS A 78 -1.95 7.08 2.33
N TYR A 79 -2.21 5.79 2.51
CA TYR A 79 -2.25 4.85 1.38
C TYR A 79 -3.40 5.10 0.42
N GLU A 80 -4.59 5.45 0.91
CA GLU A 80 -5.70 5.86 0.06
C GLU A 80 -5.32 7.04 -0.81
N LYS A 81 -4.68 8.06 -0.23
CA LYS A 81 -4.20 9.23 -0.96
C LYS A 81 -3.13 8.88 -1.98
N ALA A 82 -2.19 7.99 -1.62
CA ALA A 82 -1.20 7.49 -2.58
C ALA A 82 -1.87 6.78 -3.78
N LEU A 83 -2.92 5.98 -3.54
CA LEU A 83 -3.69 5.34 -4.63
C LEU A 83 -4.41 6.35 -5.52
N GLU A 84 -4.92 7.46 -4.98
CA GLU A 84 -5.48 8.56 -5.77
C GLU A 84 -4.43 9.15 -6.72
N PHE A 85 -3.22 9.44 -6.22
CA PHE A 85 -2.12 9.94 -7.05
C PHE A 85 -1.68 8.94 -8.11
N ILE A 86 -1.52 7.66 -7.76
CA ILE A 86 -1.17 6.60 -8.73
C ILE A 86 -2.25 6.50 -9.83
N SER A 87 -3.52 6.52 -9.44
CA SER A 87 -4.65 6.43 -10.38
C SER A 87 -4.74 7.68 -11.27
N GLY A 88 -4.52 8.86 -10.71
CA GLY A 88 -4.51 10.14 -11.44
C GLY A 88 -3.29 10.30 -12.36
N ARG A 89 -2.13 9.72 -12.02
CA ARG A 89 -0.98 9.59 -12.93
C ARG A 89 -1.32 8.63 -14.07
N GLY A 90 -1.88 7.46 -13.76
CA GLY A 90 -2.28 6.46 -14.76
C GLY A 90 -3.29 6.99 -15.79
N ALA A 91 -4.22 7.85 -15.39
CA ALA A 91 -5.15 8.51 -16.31
C ALA A 91 -4.45 9.47 -17.29
N ARG A 92 -3.44 10.21 -16.81
CA ARG A 92 -2.63 11.14 -17.63
C ARG A 92 -1.57 10.43 -18.46
N ALA A 93 -1.05 9.31 -17.98
CA ALA A 93 0.04 8.54 -18.57
C ALA A 93 -0.43 7.44 -19.54
N ARG A 94 -1.70 7.38 -19.95
CA ARG A 94 -2.20 6.39 -20.95
C ARG A 94 -1.52 6.45 -22.34
N GLN A 95 -0.42 7.18 -22.48
CA GLN A 95 0.46 7.23 -23.65
C GLN A 95 1.87 6.69 -23.40
N SER A 96 2.23 6.31 -22.16
CA SER A 96 3.55 5.76 -21.82
C SER A 96 3.44 4.67 -20.74
N GLU A 97 4.21 3.61 -20.91
CA GLU A 97 3.97 2.25 -20.40
C GLU A 97 3.96 2.04 -18.87
N ALA A 98 3.20 1.01 -18.47
CA ALA A 98 3.45 -0.04 -17.47
C ALA A 98 3.85 0.26 -16.00
N ASN A 99 4.37 1.43 -15.63
CA ASN A 99 4.99 1.58 -14.29
C ASN A 99 4.00 1.67 -13.11
N GLY A 100 2.76 2.13 -13.34
CA GLY A 100 1.77 2.26 -12.26
C GLY A 100 1.17 0.95 -11.75
N GLY A 101 1.40 -0.17 -12.44
CA GLY A 101 0.80 -1.47 -12.09
C GLY A 101 1.33 -2.00 -10.76
N TRP A 102 2.65 -2.12 -10.62
CA TRP A 102 3.28 -2.69 -9.42
C TRP A 102 3.25 -1.74 -8.22
N GLU A 103 3.37 -0.43 -8.44
CA GLU A 103 3.17 0.57 -7.37
C GLU A 103 1.77 0.41 -6.75
N ARG A 104 0.73 0.33 -7.58
CA ARG A 104 -0.64 0.07 -7.11
C ARG A 104 -0.76 -1.24 -6.33
N CYS A 105 -0.13 -2.32 -6.81
CA CYS A 105 -0.14 -3.60 -6.11
C CYS A 105 0.44 -3.47 -4.70
N VAL A 106 1.62 -2.85 -4.57
CA VAL A 106 2.31 -2.66 -3.28
C VAL A 106 1.45 -1.81 -2.34
N VAL A 107 0.90 -0.68 -2.80
CA VAL A 107 0.06 0.16 -1.94
C VAL A 107 -1.21 -0.57 -1.50
N LEU A 108 -1.88 -1.32 -2.39
CA LEU A 108 -3.07 -2.10 -2.03
C LEU A 108 -2.75 -3.22 -1.04
N GLN A 109 -1.58 -3.87 -1.16
CA GLN A 109 -1.15 -4.88 -0.19
C GLN A 109 -0.94 -4.25 1.20
N GLN A 110 -0.22 -3.12 1.27
CA GLN A 110 0.03 -2.43 2.54
C GLN A 110 -1.28 -1.92 3.15
N LEU A 111 -2.14 -1.30 2.34
CA LEU A 111 -3.47 -0.84 2.76
C LEU A 111 -4.32 -1.99 3.31
N GLY A 112 -4.35 -3.14 2.62
CA GLY A 112 -5.03 -4.34 3.11
C GLY A 112 -4.48 -4.81 4.46
N ALA A 113 -3.15 -4.90 4.59
CA ALA A 113 -2.49 -5.33 5.82
C ALA A 113 -2.74 -4.39 7.01
N ILE A 114 -2.72 -3.06 6.81
CA ILE A 114 -3.05 -2.11 7.89
C ILE A 114 -4.54 -2.13 8.22
N CYS A 115 -5.45 -2.32 7.25
CA CYS A 115 -6.87 -2.52 7.53
C CYS A 115 -7.09 -3.75 8.43
N MET A 116 -6.36 -4.85 8.20
CA MET A 116 -6.42 -6.02 9.09
C MET A 116 -5.93 -5.70 10.51
N ARG A 117 -4.79 -5.00 10.65
CA ARG A 117 -4.27 -4.57 11.96
C ARG A 117 -5.22 -3.63 12.70
N ALA A 118 -5.97 -2.81 11.96
CA ALA A 118 -7.02 -1.95 12.48
C ALA A 118 -8.38 -2.66 12.69
N LYS A 119 -8.45 -3.99 12.50
CA LYS A 119 -9.68 -4.81 12.60
C LYS A 119 -10.80 -4.38 11.64
N ARG A 120 -10.45 -3.73 10.52
CA ARG A 120 -11.38 -3.34 9.43
C ARG A 120 -11.45 -4.43 8.36
N PHE A 121 -11.87 -5.64 8.73
CA PHE A 121 -11.73 -6.83 7.88
C PHE A 121 -12.48 -6.77 6.55
N LYS A 122 -13.68 -6.16 6.50
CA LYS A 122 -14.41 -5.97 5.24
C LYS A 122 -13.65 -5.09 4.25
N GLU A 123 -13.02 -4.04 4.75
CA GLU A 123 -12.21 -3.15 3.95
C GLU A 123 -10.94 -3.87 3.48
N ALA A 124 -10.26 -4.60 4.38
CA ALA A 124 -9.11 -5.42 4.02
C ALA A 124 -9.44 -6.42 2.90
N ASP A 125 -10.59 -7.11 2.98
CA ASP A 125 -11.02 -8.10 1.98
C ASP A 125 -11.17 -7.47 0.58
N ARG A 126 -11.80 -6.29 0.54
CA ARG A 126 -11.95 -5.50 -0.67
C ARG A 126 -10.59 -5.09 -1.24
N ARG A 127 -9.72 -4.47 -0.42
CA ARG A 127 -8.41 -3.96 -0.88
C ARG A 127 -7.47 -5.07 -1.33
N LEU A 128 -7.46 -6.21 -0.64
CA LEU A 128 -6.64 -7.36 -1.03
C LEU A 128 -7.17 -8.07 -2.29
N SER A 129 -8.48 -8.04 -2.53
CA SER A 129 -9.05 -8.52 -3.79
C SER A 129 -8.69 -7.59 -4.95
N GLU A 130 -8.81 -6.27 -4.77
CA GLU A 130 -8.30 -5.27 -5.73
C GLU A 130 -6.79 -5.45 -5.98
N CYS A 131 -6.01 -5.81 -4.95
CA CYS A 131 -4.57 -6.09 -5.06
C CYS A 131 -4.30 -7.31 -5.96
N ALA A 132 -5.04 -8.40 -5.76
CA ALA A 132 -4.90 -9.62 -6.57
C ALA A 132 -5.24 -9.35 -8.05
N GLU A 133 -6.31 -8.59 -8.32
CA GLU A 133 -6.68 -8.17 -9.67
C GLU A 133 -5.61 -7.26 -10.31
N ALA A 134 -5.13 -6.27 -9.56
CA ALA A 134 -4.05 -5.40 -10.01
C ALA A 134 -2.78 -6.22 -10.32
N CYS A 135 -2.42 -7.17 -9.46
CA CYS A 135 -1.28 -8.07 -9.65
C CYS A 135 -1.43 -8.89 -10.93
N ALA A 136 -2.60 -9.49 -11.17
CA ALA A 136 -2.89 -10.26 -12.38
C ALA A 136 -2.70 -9.42 -13.66
N SER A 137 -3.11 -8.14 -13.63
CA SER A 137 -3.00 -7.22 -14.77
C SER A 137 -1.65 -6.50 -14.91
N ALA A 138 -0.82 -6.51 -13.86
CA ALA A 138 0.48 -5.83 -13.87
C ALA A 138 1.41 -6.44 -14.91
N ARG A 139 2.13 -5.60 -15.66
CA ARG A 139 3.14 -6.03 -16.65
C ARG A 139 4.53 -6.04 -16.01
N GLY A 140 5.44 -6.82 -16.61
CA GLY A 140 6.82 -6.94 -16.13
C GLY A 140 6.92 -7.62 -14.77
N HIS A 141 8.12 -7.54 -14.19
CA HIS A 141 8.46 -8.20 -12.93
C HIS A 141 8.62 -7.17 -11.80
N PRO A 142 8.11 -7.43 -10.57
CA PRO A 142 8.16 -6.45 -9.48
C PRO A 142 9.59 -6.10 -9.07
N ARG A 143 10.56 -7.03 -9.21
CA ARG A 143 12.00 -6.74 -8.96
C ARG A 143 12.63 -5.78 -9.95
N GLU A 144 12.06 -5.68 -11.16
CA GLU A 144 12.56 -4.82 -12.23
C GLU A 144 11.79 -3.49 -12.29
N ALA A 145 10.68 -3.40 -11.55
CA ALA A 145 9.87 -2.20 -11.50
C ALA A 145 10.60 -1.11 -10.70
N VAL A 146 10.72 0.08 -11.31
CA VAL A 146 11.16 1.29 -10.60
C VAL A 146 9.97 1.84 -9.84
N LEU A 147 9.81 1.45 -8.58
CA LEU A 147 8.69 1.86 -7.74
C LEU A 147 8.94 3.24 -7.16
N PHE A 148 7.96 4.13 -7.28
CA PHE A 148 7.94 5.44 -6.66
C PHE A 148 9.19 6.27 -6.98
N SER A 149 9.53 6.32 -8.27
CA SER A 149 10.74 6.96 -8.80
C SER A 149 12.05 6.45 -8.18
N GLY A 150 12.09 5.17 -7.80
CA GLY A 150 13.27 4.51 -7.22
C GLY A 150 13.38 4.69 -5.70
N SER A 151 12.40 5.32 -5.06
CA SER A 151 12.36 5.44 -3.59
C SER A 151 12.14 4.09 -2.90
N PHE A 152 11.59 3.12 -3.64
CA PHE A 152 11.39 1.77 -3.15
C PHE A 152 11.83 0.74 -4.20
N GLY A 153 12.25 -0.41 -3.69
CA GLY A 153 12.42 -1.62 -4.48
C GLY A 153 11.87 -2.81 -3.70
N THR A 154 11.50 -3.87 -4.41
CA THR A 154 11.17 -5.15 -3.79
C THR A 154 12.06 -6.24 -4.35
N GLN A 155 12.50 -7.14 -3.47
CA GLN A 155 13.20 -8.36 -3.86
C GLN A 155 12.22 -9.53 -4.05
N GLN A 156 10.92 -9.30 -3.98
CA GLN A 156 9.94 -10.37 -4.17
C GLN A 156 9.74 -10.66 -5.66
N THR A 157 9.65 -11.93 -6.03
CA THR A 157 9.12 -12.33 -7.34
C THR A 157 7.63 -12.08 -7.43
N ARG A 158 7.10 -12.12 -8.66
CA ARG A 158 5.64 -12.08 -8.88
C ARG A 158 4.91 -13.19 -8.12
N LEU A 159 5.46 -14.40 -8.10
CA LEU A 159 4.85 -15.53 -7.39
C LEU A 159 4.93 -15.33 -5.87
N GLU A 160 6.08 -14.92 -5.33
CA GLU A 160 6.24 -14.62 -3.91
C GLU A 160 5.28 -13.51 -3.44
N PHE A 161 5.09 -12.48 -4.25
CA PHE A 161 4.11 -11.42 -4.00
C PHE A 161 2.68 -11.98 -3.99
N GLY A 162 2.32 -12.79 -4.99
CA GLY A 162 1.02 -13.46 -5.07
C GLY A 162 0.73 -14.36 -3.86
N VAL A 163 1.71 -15.17 -3.44
CA VAL A 163 1.62 -16.01 -2.23
C VAL A 163 1.31 -15.15 -1.00
N MET A 164 1.99 -14.01 -0.84
CA MET A 164 1.76 -13.11 0.28
C MET A 164 0.34 -12.51 0.27
N VAL A 165 -0.14 -12.06 -0.88
CA VAL A 165 -1.51 -11.53 -1.03
C VAL A 165 -2.55 -12.60 -0.69
N GLU A 166 -2.41 -13.83 -1.22
CA GLU A 166 -3.35 -14.90 -0.94
C GLU A 166 -3.34 -15.33 0.54
N LYS A 167 -2.18 -15.34 1.21
CA LYS A 167 -2.10 -15.56 2.67
C LYS A 167 -2.85 -14.48 3.46
N LEU A 168 -2.75 -13.21 3.05
CA LEU A 168 -3.49 -12.12 3.68
C LEU A 168 -5.01 -12.24 3.43
N ARG A 169 -5.42 -12.64 2.22
CA ARG A 169 -6.83 -12.89 1.88
C ARG A 169 -7.41 -14.06 2.66
N ALA A 170 -6.66 -15.15 2.79
CA ALA A 170 -7.03 -16.30 3.62
C ALA A 170 -7.28 -15.89 5.07
N LYS A 171 -6.33 -15.15 5.67
CA LYS A 171 -6.45 -14.67 7.04
C LYS A 171 -7.65 -13.72 7.18
N THR A 172 -7.86 -12.81 6.23
CA THR A 172 -9.01 -11.89 6.26
C THR A 172 -10.35 -12.63 6.17
N ALA A 173 -10.47 -13.61 5.26
CA ALA A 173 -11.66 -14.42 5.13
C ALA A 173 -11.97 -15.23 6.41
N ASN A 174 -10.92 -15.74 7.07
CA ASN A 174 -11.06 -16.42 8.36
C ASN A 174 -11.60 -15.48 9.45
N GLU A 175 -11.08 -14.26 9.56
CA GLU A 175 -11.58 -13.24 10.52
C GLU A 175 -13.04 -12.82 10.23
N LEU A 176 -13.48 -12.95 8.98
CA LEU A 176 -14.88 -12.72 8.58
C LEU A 176 -15.78 -13.96 8.79
N GLY A 177 -15.24 -15.09 9.22
CA GLY A 177 -15.98 -16.34 9.42
C GLY A 177 -16.26 -17.14 8.14
N ASP A 178 -15.68 -16.76 7.00
CA ASP A 178 -15.82 -17.48 5.73
C ASP A 178 -14.70 -18.51 5.54
N LEU A 179 -14.84 -19.64 6.24
CA LEU A 179 -13.85 -20.73 6.21
C LEU A 179 -13.68 -21.34 4.82
N ARG A 180 -14.72 -21.32 3.98
CA ARG A 180 -14.65 -21.85 2.62
C ARG A 180 -13.73 -21.00 1.77
N ARG A 181 -13.90 -19.67 1.78
CA ARG A 181 -12.99 -18.75 1.09
C ARG A 181 -11.59 -18.82 1.66
N ALA A 182 -11.44 -18.90 2.98
CA ALA A 182 -10.14 -19.02 3.64
C ALA A 182 -9.36 -20.25 3.12
N HIS A 183 -9.98 -21.44 3.07
CA HIS A 183 -9.34 -22.63 2.52
C HIS A 183 -9.01 -22.50 1.03
N GLY A 184 -9.86 -21.85 0.23
CA GLY A 184 -9.58 -21.58 -1.18
C GLY A 184 -8.31 -20.73 -1.36
N HIS A 185 -8.19 -19.65 -0.59
CA HIS A 185 -7.00 -18.79 -0.60
C HIS A 185 -5.74 -19.50 -0.09
N ILE A 186 -5.86 -20.38 0.90
CA ILE A 186 -4.73 -21.22 1.38
C ILE A 186 -4.27 -22.16 0.26
N ALA A 187 -5.19 -22.86 -0.39
CA ALA A 187 -4.85 -23.78 -1.47
C ALA A 187 -4.15 -23.05 -2.64
N GLU A 188 -4.63 -21.85 -2.99
CA GLU A 188 -3.99 -21.04 -4.02
C GLU A 188 -2.61 -20.55 -3.60
N ALA A 189 -2.44 -20.09 -2.35
CA ALA A 189 -1.13 -19.72 -1.83
C ALA A 189 -0.14 -20.89 -1.90
N THR A 190 -0.56 -22.11 -1.52
CA THR A 190 0.27 -23.32 -1.62
C THR A 190 0.62 -23.66 -3.08
N ARG A 191 -0.33 -23.51 -4.01
CA ARG A 191 -0.09 -23.74 -5.44
C ARG A 191 0.97 -22.77 -5.99
N LEU A 192 0.84 -21.48 -5.68
CA LEU A 192 1.79 -20.45 -6.10
C LEU A 192 3.18 -20.66 -5.49
N ASP A 193 3.26 -21.10 -4.23
CA ASP A 193 4.51 -21.39 -3.52
C ASP A 193 5.26 -22.58 -4.13
N ALA A 194 4.52 -23.64 -4.52
CA ALA A 194 5.07 -24.78 -5.25
C ALA A 194 5.63 -24.36 -6.62
N LEU A 195 4.91 -23.49 -7.35
CA LEU A 195 5.39 -22.94 -8.62
C LEU A 195 6.64 -22.06 -8.45
N ALA A 196 6.77 -21.33 -7.34
CA ALA A 196 7.96 -20.54 -7.07
C ALA A 196 9.18 -21.43 -6.78
N SER A 197 8.96 -22.55 -6.07
CA SER A 197 10.01 -23.43 -5.54
C SER A 197 10.49 -24.52 -6.53
N GLY A 198 9.72 -24.84 -7.58
CA GLY A 198 10.08 -25.87 -8.57
C GLY A 198 11.36 -25.55 -9.36
N ASP A 199 12.01 -26.57 -9.93
CA ASP A 199 13.20 -26.37 -10.77
C ASP A 199 12.84 -25.49 -12.00
N ALA A 200 13.81 -24.79 -12.58
CA ALA A 200 13.61 -23.87 -13.71
C ALA A 200 12.87 -24.53 -14.89
N VAL A 201 13.09 -25.83 -15.08
CA VAL A 201 12.41 -26.65 -16.11
C VAL A 201 10.93 -26.87 -15.77
N GLU A 202 10.60 -27.15 -14.51
CA GLU A 202 9.21 -27.32 -14.05
C GLU A 202 8.45 -25.99 -14.10
N ARG A 203 9.12 -24.87 -13.84
CA ARG A 203 8.55 -23.52 -13.95
C ARG A 203 8.16 -23.16 -15.39
N GLN A 204 8.96 -23.56 -16.38
CA GLN A 204 8.62 -23.33 -17.80
C GLN A 204 7.48 -24.23 -18.27
N ALA A 205 7.42 -25.48 -17.82
CA ALA A 205 6.35 -26.41 -18.18
C ALA A 205 4.97 -26.02 -17.61
N ALA A 206 4.93 -25.31 -16.48
CA ALA A 206 3.68 -24.87 -15.84
C ALA A 206 3.12 -23.53 -16.36
N LEU A 207 3.91 -22.79 -17.15
CA LEU A 207 3.53 -21.49 -17.73
C LEU A 207 3.12 -21.57 -19.21
N GLY A 208 3.32 -22.72 -19.86
CA GLY A 208 2.85 -23.03 -21.22
C GLY A 208 1.48 -23.69 -21.21
#